data_AF-A0A2X4AJN9-F1
#
_entry.id   AF-A0A2X4AJN9-F1
#
_cell.length_a   1.000
_cell.length_b   1.000
_cell.length_c   1.000
_cell.angle_alpha   90.00
_cell.angle_beta   90.00
_cell.angle_gamma   90.00
#
_symmetry.space_group_name_H-M   'P 1'
#
loop_
_entity.id
_entity.type
_entity.pdbx_description
1 polymer ?
#
loop_
_entity_poly.entity_id
_entity_poly.type
_entity_poly.pdbx_seq_one_letter_code
_entity_poly.pdbx_strand_id
1 'polypeptide(L)'
;MKIAIENLNRIKTIKQFTHKELAEKTGYSRNSIQKLFSYHNNSKTRLDLVVAVCKALGIDFPSIFDRKTENYYGHYMFNNDLVNTLGTDYYLRNFVNRVQLEIKNNPRYSLKITTGLSESTISDLLNFKTRNPRVETLLKISEGLNISISEMFR
;
A
#
# COMPACT_ATOMS: atom_id res chain seq x y z
N MET A 1 6.75 -4.91 3.44
CA MET A 1 6.73 -4.96 1.95
C MET A 1 7.00 -6.31 1.31
N LYS A 2 7.75 -7.26 1.92
CA LYS A 2 8.06 -8.55 1.28
C LYS A 2 6.82 -9.32 0.80
N ILE A 3 5.82 -9.48 1.67
CA ILE A 3 4.55 -10.17 1.36
C ILE A 3 3.82 -9.52 0.17
N ALA A 4 3.73 -8.18 0.15
CA ALA A 4 3.13 -7.43 -0.94
C ALA A 4 3.79 -7.71 -2.29
N ILE A 5 5.13 -7.72 -2.34
CA ILE A 5 5.88 -7.98 -3.58
C ILE A 5 5.72 -9.42 -4.04
N GLU A 6 5.70 -10.38 -3.11
CA GLU A 6 5.47 -11.80 -3.41
C GLU A 6 4.07 -12.01 -4.01
N ASN A 7 3.04 -11.44 -3.37
CA ASN A 7 1.66 -11.48 -3.85
C ASN A 7 1.51 -10.80 -5.22
N LEU A 8 2.11 -9.62 -5.42
CA LEU A 8 2.12 -8.92 -6.71
C LEU A 8 2.79 -9.76 -7.80
N ASN A 9 3.96 -10.34 -7.53
CA ASN A 9 4.68 -11.19 -8.50
C ASN A 9 3.86 -12.42 -8.87
N ARG A 10 3.24 -13.08 -7.89
CA ARG A 10 2.33 -14.21 -8.11
C ARG A 10 1.20 -13.79 -9.05
N ILE A 11 0.43 -12.75 -8.69
CA ILE A 11 -0.73 -12.30 -9.48
C ILE A 11 -0.33 -11.89 -10.89
N LYS A 12 0.78 -11.14 -11.04
CA LYS A 12 1.32 -10.75 -12.35
C LYS A 12 1.58 -11.98 -13.23
N THR A 13 2.19 -13.03 -12.68
CA THR A 13 2.48 -14.28 -13.40
C THR A 13 1.20 -15.01 -13.81
N ILE A 14 0.22 -15.15 -12.90
CA ILE A 14 -1.07 -15.80 -13.22
C ILE A 14 -1.83 -15.03 -14.29
N LYS A 15 -1.87 -13.71 -14.21
CA LYS A 15 -2.53 -12.85 -15.21
C LYS A 15 -1.68 -12.61 -16.46
N GLN A 16 -0.51 -13.25 -16.55
CA GLN A 16 0.42 -13.17 -17.69
C GLN A 16 0.85 -11.75 -18.08
N PHE A 17 0.87 -10.82 -17.11
CA PHE A 17 1.30 -9.45 -17.35
C PHE A 17 2.83 -9.34 -17.43
N THR A 18 3.32 -8.67 -18.47
CA THR A 18 4.70 -8.23 -18.58
C THR A 18 4.92 -6.88 -17.87
N HIS A 19 6.18 -6.57 -17.53
CA HIS A 19 6.51 -5.22 -17.02
C HIS A 19 6.24 -4.12 -18.05
N LYS A 20 6.25 -4.46 -19.35
CA LYS A 20 5.95 -3.51 -20.44
C LYS A 20 4.46 -3.15 -20.44
N GLU A 21 3.58 -4.15 -20.40
CA GLU A 21 2.13 -3.91 -20.36
C GLU A 21 1.70 -3.18 -19.10
N LEU A 22 2.31 -3.48 -17.94
CA LEU A 22 2.06 -2.72 -16.71
C LEU A 22 2.55 -1.28 -16.81
N ALA A 23 3.68 -1.02 -17.46
CA ALA A 23 4.16 0.34 -17.71
C ALA A 23 3.17 1.12 -18.59
N GLU A 24 2.70 0.51 -19.68
CA GLU A 24 1.71 1.09 -20.58
C GLU A 24 0.38 1.36 -19.89
N LYS A 25 -0.13 0.42 -19.08
CA LYS A 25 -1.41 0.59 -18.36
C LYS A 25 -1.35 1.60 -17.22
N THR A 26 -0.20 1.75 -16.56
CA THR A 26 -0.08 2.61 -15.37
C THR A 26 0.49 3.98 -15.68
N GLY A 27 1.10 4.18 -16.85
CA GLY A 27 1.81 5.41 -17.22
C GLY A 27 3.19 5.56 -16.56
N TYR A 28 3.64 4.61 -15.73
CA TYR A 28 4.99 4.65 -15.14
C TYR A 28 6.03 4.01 -16.06
N SER A 29 7.29 4.43 -15.90
CA SER A 29 8.40 3.82 -16.65
C SER A 29 8.53 2.31 -16.34
N ARG A 30 8.93 1.53 -17.35
CA ARG A 30 9.24 0.09 -17.18
C ARG A 30 10.25 -0.16 -16.05
N ASN A 31 11.20 0.75 -15.85
CA ASN A 31 12.18 0.66 -14.77
C ASN A 31 11.52 0.83 -13.38
N SER A 32 10.58 1.77 -13.24
CA SER A 32 9.81 1.95 -12.00
C SER A 32 9.01 0.69 -11.66
N ILE A 33 8.35 0.10 -12.66
CA ILE A 33 7.64 -1.18 -12.52
C ILE A 33 8.61 -2.28 -12.12
N GLN A 34 9.71 -2.47 -12.83
CA GLN A 34 10.68 -3.51 -12.52
C GLN A 34 11.26 -3.38 -11.10
N LYS A 35 11.51 -2.15 -10.62
CA LYS A 35 11.96 -1.89 -9.26
C LYS A 35 10.89 -2.20 -8.21
N LEU A 36 9.61 -2.00 -8.49
CA LEU A 36 8.52 -2.40 -7.59
C LEU A 36 8.51 -3.92 -7.38
N PHE A 37 8.66 -4.68 -8.46
CA PHE A 37 8.61 -6.15 -8.42
C PHE A 37 9.91 -6.80 -7.93
N SER A 38 10.96 -6.01 -7.64
CA SER A 38 12.23 -6.55 -7.15
C SER A 38 12.26 -6.64 -5.61
N TYR A 39 12.72 -7.78 -5.08
CA TYR A 39 12.82 -8.05 -3.65
C TYR A 39 13.85 -7.20 -2.88
N HIS A 40 14.65 -6.40 -3.59
CA HIS A 40 15.75 -5.62 -3.01
C HIS A 40 15.44 -4.12 -2.88
N ASN A 41 14.31 -3.62 -3.41
CA ASN A 41 13.96 -2.18 -3.43
C ASN A 41 12.76 -1.80 -2.53
N ASN A 42 12.43 -2.70 -1.60
CA ASN A 42 11.18 -2.73 -0.85
C ASN A 42 10.89 -1.44 -0.04
N SER A 43 11.92 -0.67 0.32
CA SER A 43 11.84 0.52 1.18
C SER A 43 11.50 1.83 0.45
N LYS A 44 11.64 1.89 -0.88
CA LYS A 44 11.60 3.18 -1.61
C LYS A 44 10.33 3.43 -2.41
N THR A 45 9.43 2.46 -2.46
CA THR A 45 8.23 2.52 -3.28
C THR A 45 7.20 3.51 -2.73
N ARG A 46 6.66 4.35 -3.61
CA ARG A 46 5.60 5.32 -3.30
C ARG A 46 4.22 4.68 -3.40
N LEU A 47 3.28 5.17 -2.61
CA LEU A 47 1.93 4.61 -2.49
C LEU A 47 1.21 4.57 -3.85
N ASP A 48 1.28 5.67 -4.60
CA ASP A 48 0.62 5.83 -5.90
C ASP A 48 0.99 4.72 -6.91
N LEU A 49 2.27 4.39 -7.00
CA LEU A 49 2.77 3.35 -7.89
C LEU A 49 2.18 1.97 -7.54
N VAL A 50 2.10 1.63 -6.25
CA VAL A 50 1.54 0.34 -5.82
C VAL A 50 0.04 0.29 -6.11
N VAL A 51 -0.69 1.37 -5.79
CA VAL A 51 -2.12 1.49 -6.08
C VAL A 51 -2.40 1.38 -7.58
N ALA A 52 -1.61 2.08 -8.41
CA ALA A 52 -1.75 2.03 -9.86
C ALA A 52 -1.51 0.62 -10.42
N VAL A 53 -0.50 -0.10 -9.91
CA VAL A 53 -0.23 -1.48 -10.33
C VAL A 53 -1.33 -2.43 -9.87
N CYS A 54 -1.86 -2.28 -8.66
CA CYS A 54 -3.00 -3.08 -8.18
C CYS A 54 -4.23 -2.86 -9.06
N LYS A 55 -4.52 -1.60 -9.42
CA LYS A 55 -5.59 -1.25 -10.36
C LYS A 55 -5.38 -1.86 -11.74
N ALA A 56 -4.17 -1.75 -12.30
CA ALA A 56 -3.85 -2.35 -13.60
C ALA A 56 -3.97 -3.89 -13.60
N LEU A 57 -3.65 -4.52 -12.47
CA LEU A 57 -3.84 -5.95 -12.25
C LEU A 57 -5.28 -6.30 -11.87
N GLY A 58 -6.17 -5.34 -11.63
CA GLY A 58 -7.56 -5.57 -11.19
C GLY A 58 -7.63 -6.30 -9.85
N ILE A 59 -6.86 -5.87 -8.85
CA ILE A 59 -6.80 -6.49 -7.52
C ILE A 59 -6.87 -5.48 -6.37
N ASP A 60 -7.42 -5.92 -5.24
CA ASP A 60 -7.57 -5.08 -4.04
C ASP A 60 -6.22 -4.69 -3.45
N PHE A 61 -5.96 -3.38 -3.38
CA PHE A 61 -4.68 -2.86 -2.92
C PHE A 61 -4.38 -3.28 -1.47
N PRO A 62 -5.28 -3.12 -0.49
CA PRO A 62 -5.08 -3.65 0.88
C PRO A 62 -4.78 -5.15 0.90
N SER A 63 -5.47 -5.94 0.07
CA SER A 63 -5.31 -7.40 0.06
C SER A 63 -3.90 -7.90 -0.26
N ILE A 64 -3.07 -7.11 -0.95
CA ILE A 64 -1.70 -7.54 -1.29
C ILE A 64 -0.83 -7.69 -0.04
N PHE A 65 -1.18 -7.05 1.08
CA PHE A 65 -0.38 -7.10 2.29
C PHE A 65 -0.69 -8.31 3.17
N ASP A 66 -1.79 -9.02 2.90
CA ASP A 66 -2.22 -10.16 3.69
C ASP A 66 -1.44 -11.43 3.28
N ARG A 67 -0.96 -12.20 4.27
CA ARG A 67 -0.32 -13.51 4.01
C ARG A 67 -1.44 -14.52 3.70
N LYS A 68 -1.58 -14.96 2.45
CA LYS A 68 -2.59 -15.96 2.07
C LYS A 68 -1.97 -17.31 1.71
N THR A 69 -2.55 -18.38 2.27
CA THR A 69 -2.30 -19.77 1.91
C THR A 69 -2.92 -20.07 0.53
N GLU A 70 -2.39 -21.09 -0.15
CA GLU A 70 -2.31 -21.21 -1.62
C GLU A 70 -3.61 -21.21 -2.46
N ASN A 71 -4.81 -21.14 -1.87
CA ASN A 71 -6.08 -21.49 -2.54
C ASN A 71 -7.07 -20.33 -2.81
N TYR A 72 -6.63 -19.08 -2.95
CA TYR A 72 -7.54 -17.92 -2.89
C TYR A 72 -7.49 -16.95 -4.07
N TYR A 73 -7.59 -17.43 -5.31
CA TYR A 73 -7.75 -16.55 -6.49
C TYR A 73 -9.05 -15.73 -6.45
N GLY A 74 -10.14 -16.29 -5.90
CA GLY A 74 -11.43 -15.61 -5.81
C GLY A 74 -11.46 -14.38 -4.90
N HIS A 75 -10.53 -14.27 -3.94
CA HIS A 75 -10.48 -13.16 -2.96
C HIS A 75 -9.58 -11.98 -3.37
N TYR A 76 -8.90 -12.06 -4.52
CA TYR A 76 -8.21 -10.90 -5.12
C TYR A 76 -9.09 -10.15 -6.10
N MET A 77 -10.24 -10.73 -6.45
CA MET A 77 -11.23 -10.15 -7.33
C MET A 77 -12.10 -9.20 -6.50
N PHE A 78 -12.12 -7.95 -6.90
CA PHE A 78 -13.15 -7.03 -6.45
C PHE A 78 -14.47 -7.34 -7.14
N ASN A 79 -15.57 -6.89 -6.52
CA ASN A 79 -16.76 -6.55 -7.29
C ASN A 79 -16.38 -5.42 -8.26
N ASN A 80 -16.48 -5.69 -9.56
CA ASN A 80 -15.81 -5.00 -10.68
C ASN A 80 -15.95 -3.47 -10.71
N ASP A 81 -16.96 -2.90 -10.05
CA ASP A 81 -17.29 -1.47 -10.16
C ASP A 81 -16.46 -0.56 -9.23
N LEU A 82 -15.96 -1.05 -8.09
CA LEU A 82 -15.23 -0.24 -7.10
C LEU A 82 -13.74 -0.06 -7.40
N VAL A 83 -13.09 -1.02 -8.08
CA VAL A 83 -11.64 -0.98 -8.40
C VAL A 83 -11.24 0.24 -9.21
N ASN A 84 -12.14 0.60 -10.12
CA ASN A 84 -11.86 1.62 -11.11
C ASN A 84 -12.01 3.03 -10.54
N THR A 85 -12.71 3.19 -9.41
CA THR A 85 -12.94 4.49 -8.78
C THR A 85 -11.96 4.79 -7.65
N LEU A 86 -11.44 3.78 -6.94
CA LEU A 86 -10.58 4.01 -5.78
C LEU A 86 -9.15 4.38 -6.20
N GLY A 87 -8.75 5.60 -5.89
CA GLY A 87 -7.40 6.13 -6.13
C GLY A 87 -6.54 6.20 -4.87
N THR A 88 -5.30 6.63 -5.03
CA THR A 88 -4.33 6.84 -3.94
C THR A 88 -4.91 7.66 -2.78
N ASP A 89 -5.65 8.72 -3.10
CA ASP A 89 -6.23 9.62 -2.10
C ASP A 89 -7.25 8.92 -1.20
N TYR A 90 -8.01 7.94 -1.72
CA TYR A 90 -8.96 7.17 -0.92
C TYR A 90 -8.21 6.36 0.16
N TYR A 91 -7.24 5.55 -0.25
CA TYR A 91 -6.47 4.72 0.67
C TYR A 91 -5.67 5.56 1.67
N LEU A 92 -5.10 6.69 1.22
CA LEU A 92 -4.39 7.60 2.12
C LEU A 92 -5.32 8.23 3.15
N ARG A 93 -6.55 8.62 2.77
CA ARG A 93 -7.54 9.17 3.71
C ARG A 93 -7.95 8.14 4.75
N ASN A 94 -8.25 6.91 4.34
CA ASN A 94 -8.60 5.83 5.29
C ASN A 94 -7.47 5.59 6.27
N PHE A 95 -6.23 5.51 5.76
CA PHE A 95 -5.04 5.38 6.59
C PHE A 95 -4.92 6.51 7.62
N VAL A 96 -4.98 7.77 7.19
CA VAL A 96 -4.85 8.93 8.08
C VAL A 96 -5.98 8.99 9.10
N ASN A 97 -7.22 8.76 8.69
CA ASN A 97 -8.39 8.75 9.58
C ASN A 97 -8.25 7.69 10.67
N ARG A 98 -7.76 6.48 10.30
CA ARG A 98 -7.52 5.41 11.26
C ARG A 98 -6.44 5.79 12.26
N VAL A 99 -5.31 6.34 11.79
CA VAL A 99 -4.25 6.82 12.69
C VAL A 99 -4.78 7.88 13.66
N GLN A 100 -5.55 8.86 13.17
CA GLN A 100 -6.11 9.91 14.01
C GLN A 100 -7.08 9.36 15.07
N LEU A 101 -7.91 8.38 14.71
CA LEU A 101 -8.81 7.70 15.65
C LEU A 101 -8.04 6.99 16.75
N GLU A 102 -6.98 6.25 16.41
CA GLU A 102 -6.17 5.52 17.39
C GLU A 102 -5.43 6.45 18.36
N ILE A 103 -4.86 7.55 17.86
CA ILE A 103 -4.21 8.57 18.72
C ILE A 103 -5.24 9.19 19.66
N LYS A 104 -6.43 9.54 19.15
CA LYS A 104 -7.50 10.14 19.94
C LYS A 104 -7.96 9.22 21.07
N ASN A 105 -8.07 7.92 20.79
CA ASN A 105 -8.48 6.91 21.76
C ASN A 105 -7.36 6.56 22.75
N ASN A 106 -6.11 6.79 22.38
CA ASN A 106 -4.93 6.45 23.19
C ASN A 106 -3.99 7.66 23.33
N PRO A 107 -4.33 8.70 24.11
CA PRO A 107 -3.57 9.94 24.16
C PRO A 107 -2.15 9.80 24.75
N ARG A 108 -1.86 8.71 25.46
CA ARG A 108 -0.51 8.38 25.95
C ARG A 108 0.38 7.72 24.89
N TYR A 109 -0.20 7.43 23.73
CA TYR A 109 0.47 6.72 22.65
C TYR A 109 1.32 7.68 21.82
N SER A 110 2.65 7.52 21.87
CA SER A 110 3.58 8.33 21.09
C SER A 110 4.01 7.59 19.84
N LEU A 111 3.45 7.98 18.69
CA LEU A 111 3.85 7.44 17.38
C LEU A 111 5.34 7.61 17.10
N LYS A 112 5.97 8.69 17.57
CA LYS A 112 7.41 8.89 17.40
C LYS A 112 8.20 7.73 18.01
N ILE A 113 7.85 7.35 19.24
CA ILE A 113 8.54 6.30 19.99
C ILE A 113 8.33 4.94 19.34
N THR A 114 7.09 4.64 18.93
CA THR A 114 6.75 3.30 18.42
C THR A 114 7.14 3.09 16.96
N THR A 115 7.25 4.15 16.16
CA THR A 115 7.54 4.06 14.72
C THR A 115 8.97 4.45 14.34
N GLY A 116 9.67 5.17 15.22
CA GLY A 116 10.98 5.77 14.95
C GLY A 116 10.95 6.90 13.91
N LEU A 117 9.77 7.38 13.50
CA LEU A 117 9.61 8.50 12.57
C LEU A 117 9.75 9.85 13.28
N SER A 118 10.20 10.88 12.56
CA SER A 118 10.20 12.24 13.10
C SER A 118 8.78 12.77 13.28
N GLU A 119 8.58 13.63 14.28
CA GLU A 119 7.30 14.31 14.52
C GLU A 119 6.86 15.13 13.30
N SER A 120 7.82 15.74 12.58
CA SER A 120 7.54 16.44 11.32
C SER A 120 6.99 15.50 10.24
N THR A 121 7.57 14.30 10.08
CA THR A 121 7.08 13.31 9.09
C THR A 121 5.66 12.86 9.43
N ILE A 122 5.39 12.61 10.72
CA ILE A 122 4.06 12.22 11.20
C ILE A 122 3.07 13.38 10.95
N SER A 123 3.42 14.59 11.36
CA SER A 123 2.58 15.79 11.20
C SER A 123 2.28 16.08 9.73
N ASP A 124 3.27 15.98 8.85
CA ASP A 124 3.08 16.22 7.41
C ASP A 124 2.18 15.16 6.76
N LEU A 125 2.23 13.91 7.24
CA LEU A 125 1.32 12.85 6.81
C LEU A 125 -0.11 13.13 7.28
N LEU A 126 -0.30 13.37 8.59
CA LEU A 126 -1.63 13.54 9.19
C LEU A 126 -2.35 14.79 8.72
N ASN A 127 -1.61 15.82 8.30
CA ASN A 127 -2.16 17.04 7.72
C ASN A 127 -2.22 17.00 6.18
N PHE A 128 -2.05 15.83 5.56
CA PHE A 128 -2.06 15.64 4.10
C PHE A 128 -1.09 16.55 3.31
N LYS A 129 -0.03 17.06 3.96
CA LYS A 129 1.07 17.74 3.27
C LYS A 129 1.87 16.73 2.44
N THR A 130 2.01 15.50 2.92
CA THR A 130 2.55 14.37 2.15
C THR A 130 1.43 13.60 1.46
N ARG A 131 1.14 13.92 0.19
CA ARG A 131 0.08 13.26 -0.60
C ARG A 131 0.48 11.91 -1.21
N ASN A 132 1.77 11.65 -1.34
CA ASN A 132 2.27 10.40 -1.90
C ASN A 132 3.43 9.87 -1.05
N PRO A 133 3.12 9.34 0.16
CA PRO A 133 4.11 8.81 1.07
C PRO A 133 4.76 7.53 0.54
N ARG A 134 5.91 7.17 1.12
CA ARG A 134 6.49 5.85 0.90
C ARG A 134 5.67 4.82 1.67
N VAL A 135 5.46 3.65 1.07
CA VAL A 135 4.72 2.56 1.73
C VAL A 135 5.44 2.09 3.00
N GLU A 136 6.78 2.17 3.05
CA GLU A 136 7.54 1.89 4.27
C GLU A 136 7.15 2.81 5.44
N THR A 137 6.91 4.10 5.19
CA THR A 137 6.47 5.04 6.24
C THR A 137 5.12 4.59 6.82
N LEU A 138 4.21 4.16 5.95
CA LEU A 138 2.89 3.67 6.35
C LEU A 138 2.97 2.36 7.12
N LEU A 139 3.86 1.45 6.69
CA LEU A 139 4.12 0.19 7.39
C LEU A 139 4.67 0.41 8.80
N LYS A 140 5.63 1.33 8.98
CA LYS A 140 6.16 1.64 10.31
C LYS A 140 5.08 2.16 11.25
N ILE A 141 4.15 2.97 10.72
CA ILE A 141 3.02 3.49 11.50
C ILE A 141 2.05 2.36 11.86
N SER A 142 1.69 1.49 10.91
CA SER A 142 0.79 0.36 11.20
C SER A 142 1.42 -0.61 12.20
N GLU A 143 2.71 -0.91 12.05
CA GLU A 143 3.48 -1.76 12.96
C GLU A 143 3.54 -1.15 14.36
N GLY A 144 3.84 0.15 14.47
CA GLY A 144 3.81 0.86 15.74
C GLY A 144 2.44 0.70 16.40
N LEU A 145 1.36 1.00 15.67
CA LEU A 145 -0.02 0.95 16.18
C LEU A 145 -0.51 -0.47 16.48
N ASN A 146 0.26 -1.51 16.12
CA ASN A 146 -0.15 -2.91 16.22
C ASN A 146 -1.46 -3.20 15.47
N ILE A 147 -1.64 -2.55 14.31
CA ILE A 147 -2.79 -2.75 13.41
C ILE A 147 -2.25 -3.24 12.07
N SER A 148 -2.94 -4.20 11.45
CA SER A 148 -2.50 -4.70 10.14
C SER A 148 -2.57 -3.58 9.10
N ILE A 149 -1.55 -3.49 8.25
CA ILE A 149 -1.50 -2.47 7.19
C ILE A 149 -2.70 -2.55 6.22
N SER A 150 -3.19 -3.77 5.98
CA SER A 150 -4.39 -4.03 5.17
C SER A 150 -5.63 -3.36 5.80
N GLU A 151 -5.80 -3.51 7.11
CA GLU A 151 -6.88 -2.87 7.86
C GLU A 151 -6.76 -1.35 7.91
N MET A 152 -5.55 -0.80 7.98
CA MET A 152 -5.34 0.65 7.97
C MET A 152 -5.82 1.30 6.66
N PHE A 153 -5.76 0.60 5.53
CA PHE A 153 -6.18 1.12 4.23
C PHE A 153 -7.68 0.95 3.93
N ARG A 154 -8.41 0.20 4.75
CA ARG A 154 -9.83 -0.09 4.53
C ARG A 154 -10.74 1.00 5.08
#